data_AF-A0A1I2VYU6-F1
#
_entry.id   AF-A0A1I2VYU6-F1
#
_cell.length_a   1.000
_cell.length_b   1.000
_cell.length_c   1.000
_cell.angle_alpha   90.00
_cell.angle_beta   90.00
_cell.angle_gamma   90.00
#
_symmetry.space_group_name_H-M   'P 1'
#
loop_
_entity.id
_entity.type
_entity.pdbx_description
1 polymer ?
#
loop_
_entity_poly.entity_id
_entity_poly.type
_entity_poly.pdbx_seq_one_letter_code
_entity_poly.pdbx_strand_id
1 'polypeptide(L)'
;MKLLKNIHLSFLALSVLIYLLILLLQQVLPQVIHEEIWMIFGFLAIFSYFITSVALWLYKKSPENILQIKLLGMLIRVISALGFIGIMVFLGMENILLFISDFFMIFLFYLIFDIYTFISNLRPISK
;
A
#
# COMPACT_ATOMS: atom_id res chain seq x y z
N MET A 1 14.27 16.62 7.77
CA MET A 1 13.64 15.74 6.75
C MET A 1 12.57 16.53 5.98
N LYS A 2 12.92 17.22 4.87
CA LYS A 2 11.96 17.98 4.04
C LYS A 2 11.14 17.09 3.08
N LEU A 3 11.55 15.83 2.91
CA LEU A 3 10.94 14.84 2.02
C LEU A 3 9.54 14.37 2.47
N LEU A 4 9.17 14.59 3.73
CA LEU A 4 7.85 14.25 4.29
C LEU A 4 6.78 15.33 4.02
N LYS A 5 7.13 16.48 3.44
CA LYS A 5 6.15 17.58 3.24
C LYS A 5 5.24 17.34 2.03
N ASN A 6 5.64 16.48 1.09
CA ASN A 6 4.86 16.17 -0.10
C ASN A 6 4.56 14.67 -0.16
N ILE A 7 3.40 14.28 0.38
CA ILE A 7 2.95 12.88 0.48
C ILE A 7 2.96 12.17 -0.87
N HIS A 8 2.66 12.87 -1.97
CA HIS A 8 2.68 12.31 -3.32
C HIS A 8 4.10 11.92 -3.75
N LEU A 9 5.09 12.75 -3.42
CA LEU A 9 6.49 12.49 -3.74
C LEU A 9 7.07 11.38 -2.86
N SER A 10 6.72 11.36 -1.56
CA SER A 10 7.10 10.25 -0.67
C SER A 10 6.49 8.93 -1.10
N PHE A 11 5.22 8.92 -1.52
CA PHE A 11 4.54 7.75 -2.04
C PHE A 11 5.22 7.25 -3.33
N LEU A 12 5.46 8.16 -4.28
CA LEU A 12 6.14 7.82 -5.53
C LEU A 12 7.54 7.27 -5.29
N ALA A 13 8.32 7.87 -4.38
CA ALA A 13 9.64 7.37 -4.03
C ALA A 13 9.58 5.95 -3.43
N LEU A 14 8.60 5.66 -2.57
CA LEU A 14 8.38 4.31 -2.04
C LEU A 14 7.99 3.34 -3.17
N SER A 15 7.06 3.70 -4.03
CA SER A 15 6.63 2.85 -5.15
C SER A 15 7.78 2.55 -6.10
N VAL A 16 8.63 3.54 -6.39
CA VAL A 16 9.86 3.34 -7.20
C VAL A 16 10.84 2.41 -6.48
N LEU A 17 11.01 2.56 -5.16
CA LEU A 17 11.87 1.67 -4.38
C LEU A 17 11.38 0.22 -4.43
N ILE A 18 10.06 -0.01 -4.24
CA ILE A 18 9.45 -1.34 -4.34
C ILE A 18 9.62 -1.90 -5.76
N TYR A 19 9.37 -1.08 -6.79
CA TYR A 19 9.54 -1.47 -8.19
C TYR A 19 10.97 -1.95 -8.49
N LEU A 20 11.98 -1.20 -8.05
CA LEU A 20 13.39 -1.57 -8.22
C LEU A 20 13.75 -2.84 -7.42
N LEU A 21 13.15 -3.02 -6.25
CA LEU A 21 13.35 -4.21 -5.42
C LEU A 21 12.74 -5.46 -6.07
N ILE A 22 11.57 -5.35 -6.68
CA ILE A 22 10.96 -6.43 -7.47
C ILE A 22 11.87 -6.79 -8.65
N LEU A 23 12.35 -5.81 -9.41
CA LEU A 23 13.27 -6.05 -10.53
C LEU A 23 14.56 -6.75 -10.08
N LEU A 24 15.15 -6.30 -8.97
CA LEU A 24 16.34 -6.93 -8.41
C LEU A 24 16.08 -8.39 -8.02
N LEU A 25 14.97 -8.65 -7.33
CA LEU A 25 14.60 -9.99 -6.89
C LEU A 25 14.31 -10.92 -8.07
N GLN A 26 13.68 -10.44 -9.14
CA GLN A 26 13.49 -11.24 -10.36
C GLN A 26 14.80 -11.70 -10.99
N GLN A 27 15.88 -10.92 -10.87
CA GLN A 27 17.20 -11.29 -11.41
C GLN A 27 17.97 -12.26 -10.49
N VAL A 28 17.87 -12.07 -9.17
CA VAL A 28 18.68 -12.81 -8.19
C VAL A 28 17.97 -14.08 -7.68
N LEU A 29 16.66 -14.03 -7.50
CA LEU A 29 15.83 -15.11 -6.94
C LEU A 29 14.46 -15.18 -7.67
N PRO A 30 14.42 -15.53 -8.96
CA PRO A 30 13.16 -15.55 -9.73
C PRO A 30 12.10 -16.48 -9.13
N GLN A 31 12.51 -17.56 -8.48
CA GLN A 31 11.59 -18.54 -7.86
C GLN A 31 10.76 -18.00 -6.69
N VAL A 32 11.12 -16.85 -6.11
CA VAL A 32 10.33 -16.21 -5.03
C VAL A 32 9.38 -15.15 -5.54
N ILE A 33 9.30 -14.92 -6.85
CA ILE A 33 8.43 -13.90 -7.45
C ILE A 33 7.37 -14.59 -8.30
N HIS A 34 6.11 -14.29 -7.99
CA HIS A 34 4.95 -14.74 -8.75
C HIS A 34 4.88 -14.08 -10.12
N GLU A 35 4.33 -14.80 -11.11
CA GLU A 35 4.20 -14.30 -12.49
C GLU A 35 3.36 -13.02 -12.57
N GLU A 36 2.28 -12.97 -11.79
CA GLU A 36 1.37 -11.82 -11.67
C GLU A 36 1.86 -10.68 -10.75
N ILE A 37 3.16 -10.64 -10.39
CA ILE A 37 3.71 -9.63 -9.46
C ILE A 37 3.42 -8.19 -9.90
N TRP A 38 3.40 -7.93 -11.21
CA TRP A 38 3.12 -6.60 -11.76
C TRP A 38 1.65 -6.21 -11.59
N MET A 39 0.73 -7.17 -11.71
CA MET A 39 -0.69 -6.93 -11.45
C MET A 39 -0.93 -6.66 -9.97
N ILE A 40 -0.29 -7.43 -9.08
CA ILE A 40 -0.31 -7.21 -7.63
C ILE A 40 0.22 -5.82 -7.29
N PHE A 41 1.41 -5.48 -7.79
CA PHE A 41 2.04 -4.19 -7.54
C PHE A 41 1.18 -3.04 -8.05
N GLY A 42 0.67 -3.14 -9.28
CA GLY A 42 -0.19 -2.13 -9.89
C GLY A 42 -1.46 -1.91 -9.08
N PHE A 43 -2.17 -2.98 -8.73
CA PHE A 43 -3.36 -2.90 -7.89
C PHE A 43 -3.06 -2.23 -6.54
N LEU A 44 -2.08 -2.72 -5.80
CA LEU A 44 -1.74 -2.19 -4.47
C LEU A 44 -1.22 -0.76 -4.51
N ALA A 45 -0.42 -0.39 -5.51
CA ALA A 45 0.10 0.96 -5.68
C ALA A 45 -1.04 1.95 -5.97
N ILE A 46 -1.87 1.66 -6.97
CA ILE A 46 -2.99 2.53 -7.36
C ILE A 46 -3.98 2.67 -6.21
N PHE A 47 -4.35 1.56 -5.59
CA PHE A 47 -5.32 1.54 -4.52
C PHE A 47 -4.80 2.25 -3.26
N SER A 48 -3.54 2.01 -2.87
CA SER A 48 -2.94 2.68 -1.72
C SER A 48 -2.85 4.18 -1.96
N TYR A 49 -2.41 4.60 -3.15
CA TYR A 49 -2.36 6.02 -3.52
C TYR A 49 -3.75 6.68 -3.44
N PHE A 50 -4.77 6.00 -3.97
CA PHE A 50 -6.15 6.48 -3.93
C PHE A 50 -6.62 6.67 -2.49
N ILE A 51 -6.48 5.66 -1.63
CA ILE A 51 -6.90 5.72 -0.23
C ILE A 51 -6.15 6.83 0.52
N THR A 52 -4.83 6.93 0.34
CA THR A 52 -4.03 7.99 0.99
C THR A 52 -4.45 9.38 0.51
N SER A 53 -4.74 9.55 -0.78
CA SER A 53 -5.18 10.83 -1.36
C SER A 53 -6.57 11.24 -0.87
N VAL A 54 -7.51 10.30 -0.85
CA VAL A 54 -8.86 10.53 -0.30
C VAL A 54 -8.80 10.85 1.19
N ALA A 55 -7.98 10.11 1.96
CA ALA A 55 -7.79 10.38 3.38
C ALA A 55 -7.22 11.78 3.64
N LEU A 56 -6.25 12.23 2.82
CA LEU A 56 -5.70 13.59 2.92
C LEU A 56 -6.76 14.65 2.59
N TRP A 57 -7.56 14.41 1.56
CA TRP A 57 -8.63 15.32 1.16
C TRP A 57 -9.71 15.43 2.24
N LEU A 58 -10.13 14.30 2.84
CA LEU A 58 -11.06 14.28 3.97
C LEU A 58 -10.47 14.98 5.20
N TYR A 59 -9.20 14.73 5.51
CA TYR A 59 -8.51 15.36 6.63
C TYR A 59 -8.47 16.89 6.52
N LYS A 60 -8.28 17.43 5.30
CA LYS A 60 -8.34 18.88 5.07
C LYS A 60 -9.72 19.49 5.34
N LYS A 61 -10.79 18.71 5.25
CA LYS A 61 -12.16 19.15 5.50
C LYS A 61 -12.58 19.00 6.97
N SER A 62 -12.14 17.91 7.62
CA SER A 62 -12.53 17.55 8.99
C SER A 62 -11.34 16.94 9.75
N PRO A 63 -10.36 17.75 10.16
CA PRO A 63 -9.13 17.28 10.80
C PRO A 63 -9.38 16.58 12.15
N GLU A 64 -10.46 16.91 12.84
CA GLU A 64 -10.91 16.29 14.10
C GLU A 64 -11.25 14.80 13.95
N ASN A 65 -11.60 14.36 12.73
CA ASN A 65 -12.00 12.99 12.45
C ASN A 65 -10.84 12.11 11.92
N ILE A 66 -9.57 12.51 12.15
CA ILE A 66 -8.39 11.82 11.61
C ILE A 66 -8.36 10.31 11.91
N LEU A 67 -8.74 9.90 13.13
CA LEU A 67 -8.80 8.50 13.52
C LEU A 67 -9.85 7.74 12.70
N GLN A 68 -11.06 8.30 12.58
CA GLN A 68 -12.16 7.69 11.82
C GLN A 68 -11.82 7.56 10.33
N ILE A 69 -11.22 8.60 9.75
CA ILE A 69 -10.78 8.60 8.35
C ILE A 69 -9.75 7.49 8.10
N LYS A 70 -8.79 7.33 9.02
CA LYS A 70 -7.75 6.30 8.91
C LYS A 70 -8.30 4.88 9.09
N LEU A 71 -9.18 4.68 10.07
CA LEU A 71 -9.85 3.39 10.28
C LEU A 71 -10.72 3.00 9.09
N LEU A 72 -11.49 3.94 8.53
CA LEU A 72 -12.28 3.72 7.33
C LEU A 72 -11.41 3.33 6.14
N GLY A 73 -10.30 4.05 5.92
CA GLY A 73 -9.34 3.72 4.87
C GLY A 73 -8.73 2.32 5.03
N MET A 74 -8.42 1.91 6.28
CA MET A 74 -7.91 0.57 6.57
C MET A 74 -8.96 -0.51 6.31
N LEU A 75 -10.22 -0.29 6.70
CA LEU A 75 -11.32 -1.22 6.47
C LEU A 75 -11.56 -1.41 4.96
N ILE A 76 -11.65 -0.32 4.21
CA ILE A 76 -11.79 -0.36 2.75
C ILE A 76 -10.63 -1.15 2.13
N ARG A 77 -9.40 -0.91 2.59
CA ARG A 77 -8.21 -1.63 2.11
C ARG A 77 -8.27 -3.13 2.36
N VAL A 78 -8.63 -3.56 3.57
CA VAL A 78 -8.72 -4.99 3.88
C VAL A 78 -9.78 -5.67 3.02
N ILE A 79 -10.95 -5.05 2.87
CA ILE A 79 -12.02 -5.60 2.03
C ILE A 79 -11.59 -5.67 0.56
N SER A 80 -10.98 -4.61 0.02
CA SER A 80 -10.50 -4.61 -1.36
C SER A 80 -9.36 -5.61 -1.60
N ALA A 81 -8.47 -5.80 -0.62
CA ALA A 81 -7.42 -6.81 -0.69
C ALA A 81 -7.99 -8.23 -0.72
N LEU A 82 -8.92 -8.54 0.19
CA LEU A 82 -9.62 -9.83 0.21
C LEU A 82 -10.42 -10.07 -1.08
N GLY A 83 -11.10 -9.04 -1.58
CA GLY A 83 -11.83 -9.11 -2.85
C GLY A 83 -10.91 -9.39 -4.03
N PHE A 84 -9.77 -8.68 -4.12
CA PHE A 84 -8.79 -8.90 -5.18
C PHE A 84 -8.21 -10.31 -5.13
N ILE A 85 -7.74 -10.76 -3.97
CA ILE A 85 -7.22 -12.13 -3.80
C ILE A 85 -8.31 -13.15 -4.16
N GLY A 86 -9.54 -12.99 -3.66
CA GLY A 86 -10.64 -13.90 -3.91
C GLY A 86 -11.01 -14.00 -5.40
N ILE A 87 -11.06 -12.88 -6.12
CA ILE A 87 -11.31 -12.86 -7.57
C ILE A 87 -10.18 -13.60 -8.30
N MET A 88 -8.93 -13.33 -7.96
CA MET A 88 -7.79 -13.92 -8.67
C MET A 88 -7.68 -15.42 -8.42
N VAL A 89 -7.98 -15.88 -7.20
CA VAL A 89 -8.08 -17.32 -6.88
C VAL A 89 -9.26 -17.96 -7.63
N PHE A 90 -10.41 -17.29 -7.71
CA PHE A 90 -11.58 -17.80 -8.45
C PHE A 90 -11.34 -17.94 -9.96
N LEU A 91 -10.49 -17.08 -10.54
CA LEU A 91 -10.08 -17.16 -11.95
C LEU A 91 -9.14 -18.35 -12.25
N GLY A 92 -8.82 -19.18 -11.25
CA GLY A 92 -8.04 -20.41 -11.43
C GLY A 92 -6.53 -20.19 -11.42
N MET A 93 -6.05 -19.15 -10.73
CA MET A 93 -4.63 -18.86 -10.61
C MET A 93 -3.85 -20.02 -9.98
N GLU A 94 -2.70 -20.33 -10.57
CA GLU A 94 -1.74 -21.30 -10.05
C GLU A 94 -0.86 -20.70 -8.94
N ASN A 95 -0.16 -21.53 -8.17
CA ASN A 95 0.80 -21.08 -7.14
C ASN A 95 0.24 -20.07 -6.12
N ILE A 96 -1.00 -20.28 -5.68
CA ILE A 96 -1.75 -19.41 -4.74
C ILE A 96 -0.93 -18.98 -3.53
N LEU A 97 -0.13 -19.88 -2.94
CA LEU A 97 0.68 -19.55 -1.75
C LEU A 97 1.75 -18.49 -2.06
N LEU A 98 2.41 -18.58 -3.22
CA LEU A 98 3.42 -17.61 -3.66
C LEU A 98 2.75 -16.27 -3.99
N PHE A 99 1.62 -16.29 -4.69
CA PHE A 99 0.83 -15.09 -4.97
C PHE A 99 0.42 -14.35 -3.68
N ILE A 100 -0.15 -15.07 -2.71
CA ILE A 100 -0.56 -14.49 -1.43
C ILE A 100 0.64 -13.91 -0.70
N SER A 101 1.79 -14.61 -0.71
CA SER A 101 3.01 -14.15 -0.05
C SER A 101 3.52 -12.84 -0.65
N ASP A 102 3.61 -12.75 -1.97
CA ASP A 102 4.02 -11.54 -2.69
C ASP A 102 3.05 -10.39 -2.49
N PHE A 103 1.75 -10.68 -2.56
CA PHE A 103 0.69 -9.72 -2.27
C PHE A 103 0.85 -9.16 -0.86
N PHE A 104 1.01 -10.00 0.14
CA PHE A 104 1.20 -9.57 1.53
C PHE A 104 2.48 -8.76 1.70
N MET A 105 3.58 -9.15 1.05
CA MET A 105 4.84 -8.43 1.16
C MET A 105 4.72 -6.99 0.64
N ILE A 106 4.17 -6.80 -0.56
CA ILE A 106 3.93 -5.47 -1.13
C ILE A 106 2.90 -4.70 -0.28
N PHE A 107 1.85 -5.37 0.18
CA PHE A 107 0.84 -4.77 1.05
C PHE A 107 1.46 -4.20 2.33
N LEU A 108 2.37 -4.94 2.96
CA LEU A 108 3.05 -4.51 4.18
C LEU A 108 3.91 -3.26 3.94
N PHE A 109 4.62 -3.15 2.81
CA PHE A 109 5.36 -1.92 2.49
C PHE A 109 4.46 -0.69 2.45
N TYR A 110 3.30 -0.78 1.77
CA TYR A 110 2.34 0.32 1.74
C TYR A 110 1.66 0.58 3.08
N LEU A 111 1.41 -0.47 3.88
CA LEU A 111 0.89 -0.32 5.24
C LEU A 111 1.88 0.44 6.14
N ILE A 112 3.16 0.09 6.08
CA ILE A 112 4.23 0.77 6.83
C ILE A 112 4.26 2.26 6.48
N PHE A 113 4.16 2.60 5.20
CA PHE A 113 4.09 3.99 4.74
C PHE A 113 2.92 4.76 5.36
N ASP A 114 1.74 4.16 5.43
CA ASP A 114 0.58 4.80 6.05
C ASP A 114 0.72 4.95 7.56
N ILE A 115 1.31 3.98 8.25
CA ILE A 115 1.61 4.05 9.68
C ILE A 115 2.57 5.21 9.95
N TYR A 116 3.67 5.32 9.21
CA TYR A 116 4.62 6.44 9.37
C TYR A 116 3.98 7.79 9.07
N THR A 117 3.18 7.86 8.00
CA THR A 117 2.43 9.08 7.67
C THR A 117 1.44 9.44 8.78
N PHE A 118 0.79 8.45 9.39
CA PHE A 118 -0.13 8.69 10.49
C PHE A 118 0.58 9.18 11.76
N ILE A 119 1.61 8.48 12.22
CA ILE A 119 2.37 8.83 13.44
C ILE A 119 3.01 10.22 13.31
N SER A 120 3.60 10.54 12.15
CA SER A 120 4.23 11.84 11.92
C SER A 120 3.24 13.01 11.98
N ASN A 121 1.97 12.79 11.64
CA ASN A 121 0.91 13.79 11.72
C ASN A 121 0.26 13.90 13.12
N LEU A 122 0.40 12.89 13.99
CA LEU A 122 -0.05 12.98 15.39
C LEU A 122 0.95 13.72 16.29
N ARG A 123 2.24 13.67 15.96
CA ARG A 123 3.32 14.27 16.77
C ARG A 123 3.15 15.77 17.09
N PRO A 124 2.60 16.63 16.21
CA PRO A 124 2.40 18.05 16.51
C PRO A 124 1.28 18.35 17.51
N ILE A 125 0.38 17.40 17.79
CA ILE A 125 -0.85 17.61 18.59
C ILE A 125 -0.62 17.26 20.08
N SER A 126 0.52 16.65 20.43
CA SER A 126 0.88 16.25 21.81
C SER A 126 1.55 17.38 22.63
N LYS A 127 0.96 18.58 22.67
CA LYS A 127 1.35 19.63 23.62
C LYS A 127 0.33 19.80 24.71
#